data_AF-A0A356E0P3-F1
#
_entry.id   AF-A0A356E0P3-F1
#
_cell.length_a   1.000
_cell.length_b   1.000
_cell.length_c   1.000
_cell.angle_alpha   90.00
_cell.angle_beta   90.00
_cell.angle_gamma   90.00
#
_symmetry.space_group_name_H-M   'P 1'
#
loop_
_entity.id
_entity.type
_entity.pdbx_description
1 polymer ?
#
loop_
_entity_poly.entity_id
_entity_poly.type
_entity_poly.pdbx_seq_one_letter_code
_entity_poly.pdbx_strand_id
1 'polypeptide(L)' 'VPTDSDGRVRVDDWEMRSDIQQEVEKRWALQQEGKPLVQGDLAGVWEEYEQIHGFGFPDIDYSKDVDPRIV' A
#
# COMPACT_ATOMS: atom_id res chain seq x y z
N VAL A 1 21.26 4.42 15.98
CA VAL A 1 20.60 3.86 14.79
C VAL A 1 21.61 3.96 13.66
N PRO A 2 21.91 2.85 12.93
CA PRO A 2 22.80 2.92 11.78
C PRO A 2 22.26 3.89 10.74
N THR A 3 23.13 4.65 10.11
CA THR A 3 22.78 5.59 9.03
C THR A 3 23.50 5.20 7.74
N ASP A 4 22.94 5.58 6.59
CA ASP A 4 23.62 5.43 5.31
C ASP A 4 24.78 6.45 5.13
N SER A 5 25.41 6.44 3.96
CA SER A 5 26.54 7.33 3.61
C SER A 5 26.20 8.81 3.68
N ASP A 6 24.91 9.15 3.59
CA ASP A 6 24.42 10.52 3.59
C ASP A 6 23.90 10.93 4.98
N GLY A 7 24.09 10.07 5.99
CA GLY A 7 23.66 10.32 7.36
C GLY A 7 22.16 10.09 7.60
N ARG A 8 21.45 9.41 6.68
CA ARG A 8 20.01 9.16 6.80
C ARG A 8 19.74 7.89 7.56
N VAL A 9 18.70 7.90 8.40
CA VAL A 9 18.14 6.67 8.98
C VAL A 9 17.26 5.99 7.94
N ARG A 10 17.54 4.72 7.65
CA ARG A 10 16.84 3.93 6.63
C ARG A 10 15.83 3.00 7.30
N VAL A 11 14.55 3.40 7.24
CA VAL A 11 13.41 2.62 7.74
C VAL A 11 12.80 1.70 6.67
N ASP A 12 13.32 1.82 5.46
CA ASP A 12 12.97 1.09 4.24
C ASP A 12 13.83 -0.16 4.03
N ASP A 13 14.60 -0.58 5.04
CA ASP A 13 15.57 -1.67 4.91
C ASP A 13 14.93 -3.00 4.54
N TRP A 14 13.74 -3.31 5.06
CA TRP A 14 12.99 -4.52 4.72
C TRP A 14 12.48 -4.49 3.27
N GLU A 15 11.99 -3.35 2.81
CA GLU A 15 11.52 -3.14 1.44
C GLU A 15 12.68 -3.22 0.44
N MET A 16 13.82 -2.62 0.78
CA MET A 16 15.00 -2.51 -0.08
C MET A 16 15.89 -3.75 -0.09
N ARG A 17 15.50 -4.83 0.60
CA ARG A 17 16.19 -6.11 0.51
C ARG A 17 16.26 -6.62 -0.93
N SER A 18 17.41 -7.15 -1.31
CA SER A 18 17.68 -7.58 -2.69
C SER A 18 16.75 -8.69 -3.17
N ASP A 19 16.34 -9.62 -2.30
CA ASP A 19 15.42 -10.69 -2.65
C ASP A 19 13.98 -10.19 -2.86
N ILE A 20 13.58 -9.14 -2.12
CA ILE A 20 12.29 -8.47 -2.30
C ILE A 20 12.27 -7.71 -3.63
N GLN A 21 13.29 -6.87 -3.88
CA GLN A 21 13.38 -6.08 -5.11
C GLN A 21 13.43 -6.97 -6.38
N GLN A 22 14.16 -8.09 -6.34
CA GLN A 22 14.20 -9.05 -7.45
C GLN A 22 12.84 -9.69 -7.73
N GLU A 23 12.08 -10.04 -6.70
CA GLU A 23 10.74 -10.63 -6.88
C GLU A 23 9.75 -9.58 -7.41
N VAL A 24 9.86 -8.32 -6.97
CA VAL A 24 9.08 -7.20 -7.53
C VAL A 24 9.38 -7.03 -9.02
N GLU A 25 10.64 -6.96 -9.43
CA GLU A 25 11.04 -6.85 -10.84
C GLU A 25 10.50 -8.01 -11.70
N LYS A 26 10.63 -9.24 -11.19
CA LYS A 26 10.14 -10.44 -11.87
C LYS A 26 8.62 -10.39 -12.08
N ARG A 27 7.85 -9.99 -11.07
CA ARG A 27 6.39 -9.85 -11.19
C ARG A 27 6.02 -8.67 -12.07
N TRP A 28 6.78 -7.58 -12.02
CA TRP A 28 6.57 -6.42 -12.88
C TRP A 28 6.64 -6.79 -14.36
N ALA A 29 7.60 -7.65 -14.74
CA ALA A 29 7.73 -8.15 -16.12
C ALA A 29 6.54 -8.98 -16.62
N LEU A 30 5.64 -9.44 -15.73
CA LEU A 30 4.41 -10.15 -16.11
C LEU A 30 3.26 -9.21 -16.47
N GLN A 31 3.36 -7.92 -16.15
CA GLN A 31 2.25 -6.99 -16.32
C GLN A 31 2.13 -6.51 -17.76
N GLN A 32 0.89 -6.36 -18.22
CA GLN A 32 0.59 -5.91 -19.56
C GLN A 32 -0.58 -4.92 -19.51
N GLU A 33 -0.45 -3.81 -20.25
CA GLU A 33 -1.52 -2.84 -20.38
C GLU A 33 -2.81 -3.48 -20.91
N GLY A 34 -3.95 -3.10 -20.31
CA GLY A 34 -5.26 -3.66 -20.66
C GLY A 34 -5.48 -5.09 -20.18
N LYS A 35 -4.54 -5.69 -19.42
CA LYS A 35 -4.74 -6.96 -18.72
C LYS A 35 -4.92 -6.73 -17.22
N PRO A 36 -5.68 -7.60 -16.54
CA PRO A 36 -5.73 -7.60 -15.08
C PRO A 36 -4.33 -7.77 -14.48
N LEU A 37 -4.10 -7.18 -13.29
CA LEU A 37 -2.87 -7.34 -12.54
C LEU A 37 -2.62 -8.82 -12.20
N VAL A 38 -1.39 -9.28 -12.37
CA VAL A 38 -0.99 -10.66 -12.09
C VAL A 38 -0.03 -10.68 -10.91
N GLN A 39 -0.29 -11.51 -9.91
CA GLN A 39 0.60 -11.71 -8.74
C GLN A 39 0.92 -10.45 -7.90
N GLY A 40 0.12 -9.40 -8.03
CA GLY A 40 0.11 -8.26 -7.11
C GLY A 40 -1.17 -8.24 -6.28
N ASP A 41 -1.12 -7.55 -5.14
CA ASP A 41 -2.27 -7.40 -4.24
C ASP A 41 -3.02 -6.09 -4.53
N LEU A 42 -3.74 -6.05 -5.65
CA LEU A 42 -4.55 -4.88 -6.00
C LEU A 42 -5.71 -4.69 -5.03
N ALA A 43 -6.26 -5.78 -4.49
CA ALA A 43 -7.38 -5.73 -3.55
C ALA A 43 -6.96 -5.05 -2.24
N GLY A 44 -5.80 -5.42 -1.68
CA GLY A 44 -5.24 -4.78 -0.50
C GLY A 44 -4.96 -3.29 -0.73
N VAL A 45 -4.40 -2.91 -1.87
CA VAL A 45 -4.18 -1.49 -2.21
C VAL A 45 -5.50 -0.71 -2.26
N TRP A 46 -6.57 -1.29 -2.81
CA TRP A 46 -7.89 -0.66 -2.81
C TRP A 46 -8.48 -0.54 -1.40
N GLU A 47 -8.34 -1.58 -0.58
CA GLU A 47 -8.78 -1.56 0.82
C GLU A 47 -8.03 -0.48 1.62
N GLU A 48 -6.70 -0.42 1.53
CA GLU A 48 -5.89 0.61 2.18
C GLU A 48 -6.24 2.01 1.68
N TYR A 49 -6.51 2.15 0.38
CA TYR A 49 -6.98 3.42 -0.20
C TYR A 49 -8.32 3.85 0.41
N GLU A 50 -9.29 2.94 0.54
CA GLU A 50 -10.55 3.23 1.21
C GLU A 50 -10.33 3.65 2.67
N GLN A 51 -9.50 2.91 3.40
CA GLN A 51 -9.23 3.17 4.81
C GLN A 51 -8.57 4.53 5.06
N ILE A 52 -7.63 4.96 4.22
CA ILE A 52 -7.02 6.31 4.31
C ILE A 52 -8.07 7.41 4.13
N HIS A 53 -9.16 7.13 3.41
CA HIS A 53 -10.28 8.06 3.22
C HIS A 53 -11.43 7.86 4.23
N GLY A 54 -11.28 6.96 5.20
CA GLY A 54 -12.30 6.68 6.22
C GLY A 54 -13.36 5.66 5.80
N PHE A 55 -13.15 4.93 4.71
CA PHE A 55 -14.06 3.92 4.17
C PHE A 55 -13.56 2.49 4.43
N GLY A 56 -14.41 1.49 4.20
CA GLY A 56 -14.03 0.07 4.26
C GLY A 56 -13.84 -0.53 5.66
N PHE A 57 -14.11 0.21 6.75
CA PHE A 57 -13.95 -0.32 8.10
C PHE A 57 -15.15 -1.19 8.52
N PRO A 58 -14.92 -2.43 9.00
CA PRO A 58 -16.01 -3.36 9.35
C PRO A 58 -16.85 -2.89 10.55
N ASP A 59 -16.26 -2.09 11.44
CA ASP A 59 -16.91 -1.63 12.67
C ASP A 59 -17.65 -0.28 12.49
N ILE A 60 -17.64 0.30 11.28
CA ILE A 60 -18.33 1.55 10.97
C ILE A 60 -19.66 1.26 10.26
N ASP A 61 -20.75 1.77 10.84
CA ASP A 61 -22.07 1.73 10.22
C ASP A 61 -22.21 2.89 9.22
N TYR A 62 -21.85 2.64 7.96
CA TYR A 62 -21.93 3.59 6.86
C TYR A 62 -23.37 3.97 6.45
N SER A 63 -24.39 3.35 7.04
CA SER A 63 -25.79 3.73 6.79
C SER A 63 -26.28 4.89 7.67
N LYS A 64 -25.49 5.28 8.69
CA LYS A 64 -25.83 6.38 9.59
C LYS A 64 -25.48 7.73 8.96
N ASP A 65 -26.41 8.67 9.09
CA ASP A 65 -26.13 10.07 8.79
C ASP A 65 -25.07 10.62 9.74
N VAL A 66 -24.13 11.39 9.18
CA VAL A 66 -23.09 12.12 9.92
C VAL A 66 -23.11 13.58 9.47
N ASP A 67 -23.16 14.51 10.43
CA ASP A 67 -23.04 15.94 10.13
C ASP A 67 -21.55 16.33 10.07
N PRO A 68 -21.00 16.66 8.89
CA PRO A 68 -19.58 16.96 8.74
C PRO A 68 -19.15 18.28 9.42
N ARG A 69 -20.09 19.05 9.99
CA ARG A 69 -19.80 20.29 10.73
C ARG A 69 -19.52 20.04 12.21
N ILE A 70 -19.81 18.84 12.70
CA ILE A 70 -19.58 18.44 14.08
C ILE A 70 -18.32 17.58 14.11
N VAL A 71 -17.27 18.11 14.73
CA VAL A 71 -15.92 17.52 14.82
C VAL A 71 -15.61 17.07 16.24
#